data_AF-A0A0R2ND03-F1
#
_entry.id   AF-A0A0R2ND03-F1
#
_cell.length_a   1.000
_cell.length_b   1.000
_cell.length_c   1.000
_cell.angle_alpha   90.00
_cell.angle_beta   90.00
_cell.angle_gamma   90.00
#
_symmetry.space_group_name_H-M   'P 1'
#
loop_
_entity.id
_entity.type
_entity.pdbx_description
1 polymer ?
#
loop_
_entity_poly.entity_id
_entity_poly.type
_entity_poly.pdbx_seq_one_letter_code
_entity_poly.pdbx_strand_id
1 'polypeptide(L)'
;MAIQQQEIKRIVDEQVKLGLKAVTDGEFSRSWWHLDFLWGLTGVGKYDYHQSYKFKGDHTRTDNAELTGKIAFNPDHPFFKAFEYLQSIVPAGVLAKQTIPSPTMLFRDNRSDNWSKFYDSWDAYLVDLAKAYHDTIVHFYDLGCRYIQLDDTTWAFLISKLNDADTDHAQYTKMAQDAVTVINAALADLPSDLTVTTHICRGNFKSTYLFSGSYDVVAKYLGQLNYDGLFLEYDNQRAGGFEVLDQIWNGDTHKRIVLGLVTSKFPELEQPADLKARIQAATEKVPLANLALSTQCGFASTEEGNQLTEDQQWAKLKLVIDTAKDVWPED
;
A
#
# COMPACT_ATOMS: atom_id res chain seq x y z
N MET A 1 2.03 -22.03 12.42
CA MET A 1 1.90 -22.42 11.01
C MET A 1 0.53 -23.02 10.70
N ALA A 2 0.12 -24.16 11.30
CA ALA A 2 -1.19 -24.78 10.96
C ALA A 2 -2.42 -23.87 11.18
N ILE A 3 -2.53 -23.19 12.33
CA ILE A 3 -3.65 -22.28 12.62
C ILE A 3 -3.68 -21.11 11.64
N GLN A 4 -2.53 -20.44 11.44
CA GLN A 4 -2.39 -19.34 10.48
C GLN A 4 -2.84 -19.74 9.08
N GLN A 5 -2.39 -20.90 8.59
CA GLN A 5 -2.79 -21.43 7.28
C GLN A 5 -4.29 -21.74 7.21
N GLN A 6 -4.88 -22.29 8.27
CA GLN A 6 -6.33 -22.53 8.36
C GLN A 6 -7.13 -21.22 8.29
N GLU A 7 -6.71 -20.19 9.03
CA GLU A 7 -7.38 -18.90 9.03
C GLU A 7 -7.23 -18.17 7.69
N ILE A 8 -6.05 -18.20 7.07
CA ILE A 8 -5.83 -17.69 5.71
C ILE A 8 -6.77 -18.39 4.73
N LYS A 9 -6.88 -19.72 4.79
CA LYS A 9 -7.80 -20.47 3.93
C LYS A 9 -9.24 -20.05 4.14
N ARG A 10 -9.67 -19.91 5.41
CA ARG A 10 -11.04 -19.51 5.77
C ARG A 10 -11.41 -18.15 5.17
N ILE A 11 -10.54 -17.14 5.31
CA ILE A 11 -10.83 -15.80 4.76
C ILE A 11 -10.71 -15.76 3.23
N VAL A 12 -9.84 -16.58 2.62
CA VAL A 12 -9.78 -16.71 1.15
C VAL A 12 -11.08 -17.32 0.62
N ASP A 13 -11.58 -18.38 1.26
CA ASP A 13 -12.85 -19.02 0.87
C ASP A 13 -14.02 -18.02 0.95
N GLU A 14 -14.09 -17.20 2.01
CA GLU A 14 -15.15 -16.17 2.14
C GLU A 14 -14.99 -15.02 1.14
N GLN A 15 -13.76 -14.55 0.87
CA GLN A 15 -13.51 -13.55 -0.18
C GLN A 15 -13.95 -14.04 -1.56
N VAL A 16 -13.62 -15.29 -1.91
CA VAL A 16 -14.06 -15.92 -3.17
C VAL A 16 -15.58 -16.04 -3.23
N LYS A 17 -16.21 -16.49 -2.13
CA LYS A 17 -17.67 -16.64 -2.03
C LYS A 17 -18.43 -15.31 -2.15
N LEU A 18 -17.85 -14.21 -1.67
CA LEU A 18 -18.36 -12.85 -1.88
C LEU A 18 -18.28 -12.42 -3.35
N GLY A 19 -17.42 -13.06 -4.15
CA GLY A 19 -17.26 -12.81 -5.58
C GLY A 19 -16.08 -11.90 -5.93
N LEU A 20 -15.11 -11.72 -5.03
CA LEU A 20 -13.88 -10.99 -5.34
C LEU A 20 -13.07 -11.72 -6.42
N LYS A 21 -12.54 -10.96 -7.38
CA LYS A 21 -11.69 -11.46 -8.47
C LYS A 21 -10.21 -11.54 -8.10
N ALA A 22 -9.82 -10.80 -7.07
CA ALA A 22 -8.51 -10.88 -6.45
C ALA A 22 -8.68 -10.97 -4.94
N VAL A 23 -7.96 -11.88 -4.30
CA VAL A 23 -8.05 -12.16 -2.85
C VAL A 23 -6.68 -12.08 -2.21
N THR A 24 -6.64 -11.76 -0.91
CA THR A 24 -5.40 -11.68 -0.13
C THR A 24 -5.38 -12.73 0.98
N ASP A 25 -4.22 -12.95 1.57
CA ASP A 25 -4.07 -13.74 2.80
C ASP A 25 -4.45 -12.95 4.07
N GLY A 26 -5.07 -11.77 3.91
CA GLY A 26 -5.39 -10.85 5.00
C GLY A 26 -4.18 -10.31 5.75
N GLU A 27 -2.96 -10.53 5.24
CA GLU A 27 -1.68 -10.29 5.91
C GLU A 27 -1.49 -11.10 7.20
N PHE A 28 -2.24 -12.20 7.38
CA PHE A 28 -2.18 -13.05 8.58
C PHE A 28 -0.83 -13.77 8.73
N SER A 29 -0.02 -13.78 7.67
CA SER A 29 1.34 -14.30 7.65
C SER A 29 2.37 -13.42 8.37
N ARG A 30 1.96 -12.23 8.86
CA ARG A 30 2.85 -11.16 9.32
C ARG A 30 2.43 -10.61 10.67
N SER A 31 3.40 -10.06 11.39
CA SER A 31 3.16 -9.25 12.59
C SER A 31 3.17 -7.76 12.28
N TRP A 32 4.09 -7.33 11.41
CA TRP A 32 4.16 -5.97 10.88
C TRP A 32 4.14 -6.02 9.36
N TRP A 33 3.14 -5.39 8.74
CA TRP A 33 2.99 -5.36 7.28
C TRP A 33 4.23 -4.83 6.55
N HIS A 34 4.90 -3.83 7.14
CA HIS A 34 6.10 -3.21 6.58
C HIS A 34 7.39 -3.78 7.17
N LEU A 35 7.57 -3.78 8.49
CA LEU A 35 8.85 -4.16 9.11
C LEU A 35 9.25 -5.60 8.82
N ASP A 36 8.31 -6.55 8.81
CA ASP A 36 8.65 -7.96 8.54
C ASP A 36 9.16 -8.15 7.11
N PHE A 37 8.70 -7.32 6.16
CA PHE A 37 9.28 -7.28 4.81
C PHE A 37 10.64 -6.60 4.81
N LEU A 38 10.74 -5.40 5.39
CA LEU A 38 11.98 -4.63 5.37
C LEU A 38 13.13 -5.42 6.00
N TRP A 39 12.91 -6.10 7.12
CA TRP A 39 13.90 -6.97 7.76
C TRP A 39 14.24 -8.24 6.97
N GLY A 40 13.41 -8.60 5.99
CA GLY A 40 13.69 -9.70 5.07
C GLY A 40 14.62 -9.32 3.92
N LEU A 41 14.87 -8.03 3.68
CA LEU A 41 15.81 -7.57 2.66
C LEU A 41 17.27 -7.73 3.14
N THR A 42 18.17 -8.06 2.21
CA THR A 42 19.60 -8.04 2.52
C THR A 42 20.04 -6.60 2.79
N GLY A 43 20.87 -6.39 3.81
CA GLY A 43 21.37 -5.07 4.18
C GLY A 43 20.43 -4.26 5.08
N VAL A 44 19.29 -4.82 5.52
CA VAL A 44 18.37 -4.19 6.48
C VAL A 44 18.36 -5.00 7.77
N GLY A 45 18.59 -4.32 8.90
CA GLY A 45 18.57 -4.92 10.23
C GLY A 45 17.38 -4.46 11.07
N LYS A 46 17.15 -5.17 12.18
CA LYS A 46 16.20 -4.73 13.22
C LYS A 46 16.87 -3.70 14.11
N TYR A 47 16.23 -2.54 14.26
CA TYR A 47 16.61 -1.55 15.25
C TYR A 47 15.66 -1.65 16.45
N ASP A 48 16.21 -2.01 17.61
CA ASP A 48 15.46 -2.08 18.87
C ASP A 48 15.66 -0.77 19.65
N TYR A 49 14.63 0.08 19.66
CA TYR A 49 14.67 1.34 20.42
C TYR A 49 14.86 1.13 21.93
N HIS A 50 14.54 -0.05 22.49
CA HIS A 50 14.79 -0.36 23.90
C HIS A 50 16.28 -0.40 24.25
N GLN A 51 17.18 -0.63 23.28
CA GLN A 51 18.62 -0.52 23.51
C GLN A 51 19.10 0.94 23.57
N SER A 52 18.31 1.88 23.05
CA SER A 52 18.67 3.31 22.97
C SER A 52 17.99 4.22 24.00
N TYR A 53 16.80 3.88 24.51
CA TYR A 53 16.08 4.71 25.49
C TYR A 53 15.39 3.89 26.61
N LYS A 54 15.79 4.14 27.87
CA LYS A 54 15.16 3.58 29.08
C LYS A 54 13.95 4.42 29.51
N PHE A 55 12.77 4.22 28.92
CA PHE A 55 11.52 4.79 29.45
C PHE A 55 10.84 3.86 30.47
N LYS A 56 10.22 4.46 31.50
CA LYS A 56 9.30 3.81 32.44
C LYS A 56 7.86 4.09 31.98
N GLY A 57 7.13 3.06 31.56
CA GLY A 57 5.68 3.12 31.31
C GLY A 57 5.26 2.76 29.87
N ASP A 58 4.18 1.97 29.80
CA ASP A 58 3.47 1.33 28.67
C ASP A 58 4.25 0.80 27.46
N HIS A 59 4.03 -0.50 27.20
CA HIS A 59 4.68 -1.30 26.17
C HIS A 59 4.09 -1.02 24.78
N THR A 60 4.52 0.06 24.12
CA THR A 60 4.43 0.12 22.65
C THR A 60 5.56 -0.72 22.06
N ARG A 61 5.26 -1.49 21.01
CA ARG A 61 6.32 -2.14 20.22
C ARG A 61 7.14 -1.03 19.56
N THR A 62 8.39 -0.86 19.99
CA THR A 62 9.28 0.21 19.52
C THR A 62 10.18 -0.24 18.37
N ASP A 63 9.83 -1.33 17.70
CA ASP A 63 10.60 -1.92 16.61
C ASP A 63 10.74 -0.94 15.43
N ASN A 64 11.93 -0.89 14.84
CA ASN A 64 12.17 -0.19 13.57
C ASN A 64 13.17 -0.98 12.70
N ALA A 65 13.47 -0.44 11.53
CA ALA A 65 14.51 -0.95 10.62
C ALA A 65 15.66 0.06 10.51
N GLU A 66 16.85 -0.42 10.18
CA GLU A 66 17.99 0.41 9.79
C GLU A 66 18.81 -0.28 8.72
N LEU A 67 19.55 0.46 7.89
CA LEU A 67 20.53 -0.19 7.01
C LEU A 67 21.68 -0.74 7.87
N THR A 68 22.07 -1.98 7.62
CA THR A 68 23.22 -2.64 8.24
C THR A 68 24.27 -3.06 7.19
N GLY A 69 23.98 -2.80 5.92
CA GLY A 69 24.84 -3.07 4.78
C GLY A 69 24.27 -2.44 3.51
N LYS A 70 24.84 -2.82 2.36
CA LYS A 70 24.22 -2.51 1.06
C LYS A 70 22.91 -3.26 0.92
N ILE A 71 21.87 -2.55 0.49
CA ILE A 71 20.55 -3.13 0.28
C ILE A 71 20.56 -4.03 -0.96
N ALA A 72 19.96 -5.21 -0.83
CA ALA A 72 19.83 -6.14 -1.95
C ALA A 72 18.60 -7.04 -1.78
N PHE A 73 18.17 -7.61 -2.90
CA PHE A 73 17.20 -8.71 -2.93
C PHE A 73 17.70 -9.88 -2.07
N ASN A 74 16.76 -10.52 -1.36
CA ASN A 74 17.01 -11.75 -0.63
C ASN A 74 16.21 -12.89 -1.28
N PRO A 75 16.85 -13.89 -1.91
CA PRO A 75 16.14 -15.02 -2.52
C PRO A 75 15.37 -15.88 -1.50
N ASP A 76 15.76 -15.82 -0.22
CA ASP A 76 15.10 -16.55 0.87
C ASP A 76 14.10 -15.68 1.65
N HIS A 77 13.62 -14.58 1.04
CA HIS A 77 12.70 -13.66 1.71
C HIS A 77 11.44 -14.41 2.22
N PRO A 78 11.05 -14.27 3.50
CA PRO A 78 9.99 -15.08 4.10
C PRO A 78 8.62 -14.92 3.43
N PHE A 79 8.39 -13.78 2.77
CA PHE A 79 7.13 -13.52 2.07
C PHE A 79 6.91 -14.41 0.85
N PHE A 80 7.97 -14.97 0.25
CA PHE A 80 7.82 -15.89 -0.87
C PHE A 80 7.06 -17.15 -0.45
N LYS A 81 7.42 -17.74 0.70
CA LYS A 81 6.72 -18.90 1.25
C LYS A 81 5.26 -18.60 1.63
N ALA A 82 5.00 -17.39 2.14
CA ALA A 82 3.64 -16.95 2.43
C ALA A 82 2.80 -16.81 1.15
N PHE A 83 3.39 -16.22 0.10
CA PHE A 83 2.75 -16.09 -1.21
C PHE A 83 2.50 -17.44 -1.87
N GLU A 84 3.48 -18.36 -1.88
CA GLU A 84 3.31 -19.71 -2.42
C GLU A 84 2.13 -20.44 -1.77
N TYR A 85 1.96 -20.30 -0.45
CA TYR A 85 0.81 -20.86 0.24
C TYR A 85 -0.51 -20.22 -0.24
N LEU A 86 -0.61 -18.89 -0.28
CA LEU A 86 -1.78 -18.19 -0.81
C LEU A 86 -2.09 -18.66 -2.24
N GLN A 87 -1.09 -18.66 -3.12
CA GLN A 87 -1.22 -19.09 -4.51
C GLN A 87 -1.70 -20.54 -4.63
N SER A 88 -1.31 -21.42 -3.71
CA SER A 88 -1.72 -22.84 -3.72
C SER A 88 -3.18 -23.09 -3.36
N ILE A 89 -3.83 -22.15 -2.65
CA ILE A 89 -5.22 -22.29 -2.18
C ILE A 89 -6.22 -21.44 -2.97
N VAL A 90 -5.75 -20.46 -3.75
CA VAL A 90 -6.61 -19.62 -4.58
C VAL A 90 -7.13 -20.43 -5.77
N PRO A 91 -8.46 -20.46 -6.00
CA PRO A 91 -9.04 -21.22 -7.11
C PRO A 91 -8.70 -20.61 -8.47
N ALA A 92 -8.71 -21.45 -9.51
CA ALA A 92 -8.51 -21.00 -10.89
C ALA A 92 -9.50 -19.87 -11.27
N GLY A 93 -9.00 -18.84 -11.94
CA GLY A 93 -9.79 -17.67 -12.35
C GLY A 93 -9.93 -16.59 -11.27
N VAL A 94 -9.35 -16.79 -10.08
CA VAL A 94 -9.18 -15.75 -9.05
C VAL A 94 -7.69 -15.46 -8.91
N LEU A 95 -7.33 -14.19 -8.75
CA LEU A 95 -5.93 -13.77 -8.56
C LEU A 95 -5.56 -13.74 -7.08
N ALA A 96 -4.36 -14.24 -6.76
CA ALA A 96 -3.73 -13.96 -5.48
C ALA A 96 -3.09 -12.57 -5.53
N LYS A 97 -3.60 -11.63 -4.72
CA LYS A 97 -3.04 -10.29 -4.57
C LYS A 97 -2.03 -10.27 -3.43
N GLN A 98 -0.76 -9.98 -3.75
CA GLN A 98 0.31 -9.85 -2.77
C GLN A 98 0.53 -8.38 -2.40
N THR A 99 0.51 -8.02 -1.12
CA THR A 99 0.92 -6.69 -0.64
C THR A 99 2.36 -6.71 -0.10
N ILE A 100 3.17 -5.69 -0.38
CA ILE A 100 4.48 -5.42 0.23
C ILE A 100 4.59 -3.92 0.50
N PRO A 101 5.42 -3.44 1.45
CA PRO A 101 5.67 -2.01 1.56
C PRO A 101 6.35 -1.46 0.31
N SER A 102 6.12 -0.19 0.00
CA SER A 102 6.87 0.55 -1.02
C SER A 102 8.35 0.75 -0.61
N PRO A 103 9.31 0.84 -1.56
CA PRO A 103 10.71 1.14 -1.26
C PRO A 103 10.90 2.45 -0.49
N THR A 104 10.00 3.41 -0.66
CA THR A 104 10.04 4.71 0.02
C THR A 104 9.87 4.58 1.53
N MET A 105 9.38 3.45 2.04
CA MET A 105 9.30 3.20 3.48
C MET A 105 10.66 3.26 4.16
N LEU A 106 11.78 3.16 3.43
CA LEU A 106 13.13 3.35 3.95
C LEU A 106 13.60 4.82 3.96
N PHE A 107 12.86 5.77 3.39
CA PHE A 107 13.24 7.19 3.35
C PHE A 107 12.87 7.97 4.61
N ARG A 108 12.13 7.32 5.51
CA ARG A 108 11.56 7.93 6.71
C ARG A 108 11.99 7.16 7.95
N ASP A 109 11.65 7.72 9.11
CA ASP A 109 11.86 7.11 10.42
C ASP A 109 13.34 6.70 10.64
N ASN A 110 14.26 7.49 10.08
CA ASN A 110 15.72 7.35 10.16
C ASN A 110 16.28 6.02 9.62
N ARG A 111 15.48 5.26 8.85
CA ARG A 111 15.82 3.90 8.41
C ARG A 111 17.02 3.85 7.46
N SER A 112 17.28 4.93 6.74
CA SER A 112 18.40 5.05 5.79
C SER A 112 19.46 6.08 6.19
N ASP A 113 19.41 6.67 7.39
CA ASP A 113 20.31 7.76 7.81
C ASP A 113 21.80 7.40 7.75
N ASN A 114 22.13 6.12 7.87
CA ASN A 114 23.50 5.61 7.85
C ASN A 114 23.93 5.10 6.46
N TRP A 115 23.20 5.42 5.38
CA TRP A 115 23.52 5.03 4.00
C TRP A 115 24.98 5.33 3.63
N SER A 116 25.52 6.45 4.10
CA SER A 116 26.88 6.92 3.80
C SER A 116 27.98 6.03 4.38
N LYS A 117 27.66 5.08 5.26
CA LYS A 117 28.59 4.04 5.71
C LYS A 117 28.80 2.93 4.67
N PHE A 118 27.86 2.76 3.75
CA PHE A 118 27.81 1.64 2.82
C PHE A 118 27.89 2.07 1.34
N TYR A 119 27.65 3.35 1.06
CA TYR A 119 27.55 3.91 -0.28
C TYR A 119 28.34 5.21 -0.42
N ASP A 120 28.98 5.39 -1.59
CA ASP A 120 29.73 6.60 -1.92
C ASP A 120 28.81 7.81 -2.21
N SER A 121 27.55 7.56 -2.58
CA SER A 121 26.55 8.58 -2.85
C SER A 121 25.14 8.10 -2.54
N TRP A 122 24.23 9.05 -2.31
CA TRP A 122 22.80 8.77 -2.13
C TRP A 122 22.20 8.12 -3.37
N ASP A 123 22.57 8.59 -4.56
CA ASP A 123 22.09 8.01 -5.83
C ASP A 123 22.50 6.54 -6.00
N ALA A 124 23.70 6.16 -5.54
CA ALA A 124 24.13 4.75 -5.55
C ALA A 124 23.26 3.88 -4.61
N TYR A 125 22.84 4.43 -3.47
CA TYR A 125 21.87 3.77 -2.59
C TYR A 125 20.49 3.64 -3.26
N LEU A 126 20.00 4.69 -3.91
CA LEU A 126 18.71 4.67 -4.62
C LEU A 126 18.69 3.62 -5.75
N VAL A 127 19.79 3.47 -6.48
CA VAL A 127 19.94 2.44 -7.54
C VAL A 127 19.83 1.02 -6.96
N ASP A 128 20.58 0.73 -5.89
CA ASP A 128 20.53 -0.59 -5.25
C ASP A 128 19.16 -0.87 -4.63
N LEU A 129 18.50 0.14 -4.04
CA LEU A 129 17.15 0.01 -3.49
C LEU A 129 16.13 -0.31 -4.59
N ALA A 130 16.16 0.42 -5.70
CA ALA A 130 15.29 0.15 -6.84
C ALA A 130 15.52 -1.27 -7.38
N LYS A 131 16.79 -1.68 -7.52
CA LYS A 131 17.15 -3.02 -7.96
C LYS A 131 16.65 -4.11 -7.01
N ALA A 132 16.82 -3.93 -5.70
CA ALA A 132 16.36 -4.90 -4.70
C ALA A 132 14.85 -5.14 -4.81
N TYR A 133 14.07 -4.07 -5.01
CA TYR A 133 12.61 -4.16 -5.20
C TYR A 133 12.24 -4.75 -6.56
N HIS A 134 12.91 -4.36 -7.65
CA HIS A 134 12.70 -4.94 -8.97
C HIS A 134 12.89 -6.47 -8.95
N ASP A 135 14.04 -6.93 -8.46
CA ASP A 135 14.36 -8.35 -8.36
C ASP A 135 13.35 -9.10 -7.46
N THR A 136 12.87 -8.44 -6.39
CA THR A 136 11.83 -9.00 -5.51
C THR A 136 10.49 -9.18 -6.25
N ILE A 137 10.07 -8.17 -7.01
CA ILE A 137 8.83 -8.20 -7.80
C ILE A 137 8.92 -9.28 -8.89
N VAL A 138 10.05 -9.36 -9.60
CA VAL A 138 10.32 -10.42 -10.58
C VAL A 138 10.26 -11.80 -9.93
N HIS A 139 10.82 -11.97 -8.73
CA HIS A 139 10.75 -13.26 -8.06
C HIS A 139 9.32 -13.65 -7.65
N PHE A 140 8.51 -12.69 -7.16
CA PHE A 140 7.07 -12.96 -6.96
C PHE A 140 6.38 -13.36 -8.27
N TYR A 141 6.73 -12.72 -9.39
CA TYR A 141 6.20 -13.09 -10.70
C TYR A 141 6.56 -14.52 -11.12
N ASP A 142 7.81 -14.94 -10.88
CA ASP A 142 8.31 -16.29 -11.15
C ASP A 142 7.58 -17.35 -10.31
N LEU A 143 7.15 -16.98 -9.09
CA LEU A 143 6.30 -17.82 -8.23
C LEU A 143 4.82 -17.84 -8.65
N GLY A 144 4.46 -17.15 -9.73
CA GLY A 144 3.10 -17.12 -10.29
C GLY A 144 2.28 -15.89 -9.89
N CYS A 145 2.86 -14.90 -9.20
CA CYS A 145 2.14 -13.66 -8.90
C CYS A 145 1.83 -12.89 -10.18
N ARG A 146 0.57 -12.44 -10.30
CA ARG A 146 0.10 -11.57 -11.38
C ARG A 146 -0.55 -10.30 -10.87
N TYR A 147 -0.63 -10.14 -9.55
CA TYR A 147 -1.12 -8.92 -8.92
C TYR A 147 -0.34 -8.65 -7.63
N ILE A 148 0.55 -7.66 -7.67
CA ILE A 148 1.27 -7.16 -6.50
C ILE A 148 0.89 -5.71 -6.19
N GLN A 149 0.86 -5.35 -4.90
CA GLN A 149 0.59 -4.00 -4.43
C GLN A 149 1.73 -3.51 -3.52
N LEU A 150 2.18 -2.29 -3.75
CA LEU A 150 3.17 -1.58 -2.93
C LEU A 150 2.48 -0.56 -2.03
N ASP A 151 2.39 -0.85 -0.74
CA ASP A 151 1.75 0.00 0.26
C ASP A 151 2.69 1.12 0.71
N ASP A 152 2.25 2.37 0.59
CA ASP A 152 3.10 3.55 0.75
C ASP A 152 2.46 4.59 1.68
N THR A 153 3.09 4.82 2.83
CA THR A 153 2.71 5.87 3.79
C THR A 153 3.60 7.12 3.69
N THR A 154 4.64 7.08 2.86
CA THR A 154 5.59 8.19 2.69
C THR A 154 4.92 9.36 1.98
N TRP A 155 4.06 9.11 1.00
CA TRP A 155 3.31 10.18 0.33
C TRP A 155 2.39 10.96 1.27
N ALA A 156 1.72 10.29 2.21
CA ALA A 156 0.88 10.98 3.20
C ALA A 156 1.71 11.85 4.15
N PHE A 157 2.91 11.41 4.51
CA PHE A 157 3.86 12.23 5.24
C PHE A 157 4.38 13.41 4.43
N LEU A 158 4.67 13.22 3.14
CA LEU A 158 5.05 14.31 2.24
C LEU A 158 3.94 15.35 2.10
N ILE A 159 2.67 14.93 2.04
CA ILE A 159 1.51 15.84 2.09
C ILE A 159 1.56 16.67 3.38
N SER A 160 1.75 16.03 4.53
CA SER A 160 1.82 16.74 5.82
C SER A 160 2.98 17.73 5.86
N LYS A 161 4.17 17.35 5.37
CA LYS A 161 5.36 18.20 5.41
C LYS A 161 5.33 19.34 4.41
N LEU A 162 4.91 19.09 3.17
CA LEU A 162 4.84 20.12 2.14
C LEU A 162 3.72 21.15 2.39
N ASN A 163 2.72 20.82 3.22
CA ASN A 163 1.73 21.80 3.69
C ASN A 163 2.17 22.58 4.93
N ASP A 164 3.22 22.13 5.62
CA ASP A 164 3.73 22.77 6.83
C ASP A 164 4.71 23.90 6.47
N ALA A 165 4.33 25.14 6.78
CA ALA A 165 5.10 26.34 6.46
C ALA A 165 6.44 26.42 7.22
N ASP A 166 6.59 25.71 8.34
CA ASP A 166 7.77 25.75 9.20
C ASP A 166 8.82 24.68 8.83
N THR A 167 8.61 23.95 7.72
CA THR A 167 9.51 22.87 7.29
C THR A 167 10.36 23.25 6.08
N ASP A 168 11.52 22.60 5.94
CA ASP A 168 12.35 22.73 4.73
C ASP A 168 11.70 22.01 3.54
N HIS A 169 10.91 22.74 2.76
CA HIS A 169 10.23 22.22 1.58
C HIS A 169 11.19 21.66 0.52
N ALA A 170 12.43 22.15 0.45
CA ALA A 170 13.40 21.66 -0.53
C ALA A 170 13.80 20.20 -0.24
N GLN A 171 14.00 19.87 1.04
CA GLN A 171 14.28 18.50 1.47
C GLN A 171 13.15 17.54 1.10
N TYR A 172 11.90 17.88 1.41
CA TYR A 172 10.75 17.01 1.12
C TYR A 172 10.41 16.96 -0.36
N THR A 173 10.67 18.04 -1.11
CA THR A 173 10.59 18.04 -2.57
C THR A 173 11.60 17.06 -3.17
N LYS A 174 12.85 17.05 -2.69
CA LYS A 174 13.86 16.08 -3.11
C LYS A 174 13.46 14.66 -2.76
N MET A 175 12.92 14.43 -1.56
CA MET A 175 12.40 13.11 -1.16
C MET A 175 11.27 12.62 -2.08
N ALA A 176 10.35 13.51 -2.51
CA ALA A 176 9.32 13.17 -3.48
C ALA A 176 9.89 12.80 -4.86
N GLN A 177 10.92 13.51 -5.32
CA GLN A 177 11.62 13.22 -6.57
C GLN A 177 12.37 11.89 -6.51
N ASP A 178 13.00 11.59 -5.38
CA ASP A 178 13.71 10.33 -5.14
C ASP A 178 12.73 9.16 -5.08
N ALA A 179 11.54 9.38 -4.51
CA ALA A 179 10.46 8.39 -4.50
C ALA A 179 10.01 8.05 -5.92
N VAL A 180 9.76 9.05 -6.77
CA VAL A 180 9.44 8.84 -8.20
C VAL A 180 10.56 8.06 -8.89
N THR A 181 11.81 8.46 -8.66
CA THR A 181 12.99 7.84 -9.30
C THR A 181 13.10 6.36 -8.93
N VAL A 182 13.08 6.04 -7.63
CA VAL A 182 13.25 4.65 -7.15
C VAL A 182 12.07 3.78 -7.54
N ILE A 183 10.84 4.27 -7.38
CA ILE A 183 9.65 3.50 -7.74
C ILE A 183 9.66 3.20 -9.23
N ASN A 184 9.82 4.20 -10.09
CA ASN A 184 9.79 3.97 -11.53
C ASN A 184 10.93 3.07 -12.02
N ALA A 185 12.12 3.16 -11.40
CA ALA A 185 13.22 2.26 -11.68
C ALA A 185 12.92 0.81 -11.22
N ALA A 186 12.26 0.63 -10.07
CA ALA A 186 11.85 -0.70 -9.61
C ALA A 186 10.79 -1.35 -10.52
N LEU A 187 9.94 -0.54 -11.16
CA LEU A 187 8.86 -0.98 -12.04
C LEU A 187 9.24 -1.08 -13.52
N ALA A 188 10.44 -0.66 -13.89
CA ALA A 188 10.91 -0.72 -15.28
C ALA A 188 10.98 -2.17 -15.77
N ASP A 189 10.62 -2.40 -17.04
CA ASP A 189 10.75 -3.69 -17.74
C ASP A 189 10.11 -4.90 -17.03
N LEU A 190 9.08 -4.67 -16.20
CA LEU A 190 8.29 -5.75 -15.61
C LEU A 190 7.42 -6.46 -16.68
N PRO A 191 7.07 -7.75 -16.47
CA PRO A 191 6.23 -8.50 -17.41
C PRO A 191 4.87 -7.82 -17.63
N SER A 192 4.42 -7.78 -18.89
CA SER A 192 3.19 -7.05 -19.27
C SER A 192 1.88 -7.65 -18.72
N ASP A 193 1.90 -8.88 -18.24
CA ASP A 193 0.75 -9.55 -17.59
C ASP A 193 0.79 -9.44 -16.06
N LEU A 194 1.76 -8.72 -15.49
CA LEU A 194 1.82 -8.39 -14.06
C LEU A 194 1.15 -7.05 -13.81
N THR A 195 0.11 -7.04 -12.97
CA THR A 195 -0.48 -5.80 -12.45
C THR A 195 0.26 -5.37 -11.17
N VAL A 196 0.77 -4.14 -11.16
CA VAL A 196 1.38 -3.50 -9.99
C VAL A 196 0.56 -2.27 -9.58
N THR A 197 -0.01 -2.30 -8.38
CA THR A 197 -0.71 -1.14 -7.81
C THR A 197 0.03 -0.55 -6.61
N THR A 198 -0.35 0.64 -6.19
CA THR A 198 0.05 1.20 -4.89
C THR A 198 -1.17 1.60 -4.07
N HIS A 199 -1.06 1.50 -2.76
CA HIS A 199 -2.02 2.13 -1.85
C HIS A 199 -1.35 3.29 -1.12
N ILE A 200 -1.91 4.49 -1.32
CA ILE A 200 -1.43 5.69 -0.64
C ILE A 200 -2.15 5.82 0.70
N CYS A 201 -1.55 5.18 1.71
CA CYS A 201 -2.15 5.08 3.04
C CYS A 201 -1.87 6.33 3.88
N ARG A 202 -2.90 6.88 4.52
CA ARG A 202 -2.79 8.05 5.42
C ARG A 202 -2.52 7.65 6.87
N GLY A 203 -2.12 6.41 7.08
CA GLY A 203 -2.01 5.76 8.37
C GLY A 203 -3.40 5.42 8.90
N ASN A 204 -3.59 4.14 9.22
CA ASN A 204 -4.71 3.69 10.01
C ASN A 204 -4.13 3.03 11.26
N PHE A 205 -4.64 3.36 12.44
CA PHE A 205 -4.23 2.72 13.69
C PHE A 205 -5.42 2.79 14.65
N LYS A 206 -6.06 1.67 14.98
CA LYS A 206 -7.22 1.62 15.89
C LYS A 206 -8.30 2.65 15.56
N SER A 207 -8.72 2.72 14.29
CA SER A 207 -9.69 3.71 13.78
C SER A 207 -9.25 5.19 13.86
N THR A 208 -8.00 5.49 14.25
CA THR A 208 -7.36 6.80 14.11
C THR A 208 -6.44 6.86 12.88
N TYR A 209 -5.90 8.03 12.58
CA TYR A 209 -5.10 8.33 11.39
C TYR A 209 -3.83 9.09 11.73
N LEU A 210 -2.82 8.99 10.86
CA LEU A 210 -1.54 9.67 11.06
C LEU A 210 -1.45 10.99 10.28
N PHE A 211 -2.10 11.09 9.10
CA PHE A 211 -1.96 12.25 8.22
C PHE A 211 -3.29 12.73 7.61
N SER A 212 -3.40 14.03 7.36
CA SER A 212 -4.56 14.71 6.73
C SER A 212 -4.12 15.64 5.60
N GLY A 213 -5.07 16.13 4.80
CA GLY A 213 -4.81 17.14 3.75
C GLY A 213 -5.01 16.61 2.33
N SER A 214 -5.31 17.50 1.37
CA SER A 214 -5.52 17.12 -0.02
C SER A 214 -4.25 16.55 -0.67
N TYR A 215 -4.41 15.80 -1.76
CA TYR A 215 -3.30 15.28 -2.57
C TYR A 215 -2.56 16.37 -3.37
N ASP A 216 -3.06 17.60 -3.41
CA ASP A 216 -2.61 18.69 -4.31
C ASP A 216 -1.09 18.87 -4.36
N VAL A 217 -0.44 18.92 -3.20
CA VAL A 217 1.01 19.18 -3.09
C VAL A 217 1.88 18.03 -3.62
N VAL A 218 1.31 16.81 -3.72
CA VAL A 218 2.01 15.62 -4.25
C VAL A 218 1.44 15.13 -5.58
N ALA A 219 0.31 15.65 -6.05
CA ALA A 219 -0.42 15.13 -7.20
C ALA A 219 0.46 15.04 -8.47
N LYS A 220 1.29 16.06 -8.72
CA LYS A 220 2.25 16.06 -9.85
C LYS A 220 3.27 14.92 -9.78
N TYR A 221 3.65 14.45 -8.60
CA TYR A 221 4.60 13.35 -8.43
C TYR A 221 3.87 12.02 -8.56
N LEU A 222 2.67 11.89 -7.98
CA LEU A 222 1.83 10.70 -8.15
C LEU A 222 1.50 10.45 -9.62
N GLY A 223 1.25 11.50 -10.41
CA GLY A 223 1.05 11.42 -11.85
C GLY A 223 2.26 10.93 -12.66
N GLN A 224 3.47 10.97 -12.08
CA GLN A 224 4.69 10.44 -12.69
C GLN A 224 4.95 8.97 -12.35
N LEU A 225 4.20 8.37 -11.43
CA LEU A 225 4.43 6.98 -11.02
C LEU A 225 3.87 6.00 -12.06
N ASN A 226 4.68 5.02 -12.43
CA ASN A 226 4.35 4.01 -13.45
C ASN A 226 3.60 2.79 -12.86
N TYR A 227 2.75 3.00 -11.86
CA TYR A 227 1.84 1.96 -11.37
C TYR A 227 0.63 1.81 -12.30
N ASP A 228 0.13 0.57 -12.44
CA ASP A 228 -1.12 0.28 -13.16
C ASP A 228 -2.35 0.78 -12.41
N GLY A 229 -2.23 1.03 -11.10
CA GLY A 229 -3.32 1.67 -10.36
C GLY A 229 -2.94 2.20 -8.98
N LEU A 230 -3.72 3.17 -8.53
CA LEU A 230 -3.53 3.86 -7.25
C LEU A 230 -4.81 3.74 -6.40
N PHE A 231 -4.68 3.16 -5.21
CA PHE A 231 -5.72 3.13 -4.18
C PHE A 231 -5.60 4.38 -3.30
N LEU A 232 -6.56 5.29 -3.43
CA LEU A 232 -6.55 6.60 -2.78
C LEU A 232 -7.67 6.69 -1.74
N GLU A 233 -7.33 7.15 -0.53
CA GLU A 233 -8.28 7.35 0.56
C GLU A 233 -9.15 8.58 0.34
N TYR A 234 -10.48 8.41 0.36
CA TYR A 234 -11.46 9.48 0.14
C TYR A 234 -12.73 9.33 1.02
N ASP A 235 -12.73 8.52 2.08
CA ASP A 235 -13.94 8.16 2.84
C ASP A 235 -14.64 9.32 3.58
N ASN A 236 -13.93 10.42 3.86
CA ASN A 236 -14.48 11.58 4.57
C ASN A 236 -13.95 12.90 4.01
N GLN A 237 -14.59 14.02 4.38
CA GLN A 237 -14.23 15.37 3.92
C GLN A 237 -12.77 15.76 4.22
N ARG A 238 -12.15 15.18 5.26
CA ARG A 238 -10.75 15.45 5.61
C ARG A 238 -9.77 14.92 4.56
N ALA A 239 -10.17 13.90 3.79
CA ALA A 239 -9.34 13.30 2.76
C ALA A 239 -9.17 14.20 1.51
N GLY A 240 -9.92 15.30 1.42
CA GLY A 240 -9.97 16.19 0.25
C GLY A 240 -11.02 15.77 -0.76
N GLY A 241 -11.13 16.54 -1.85
CA GLY A 241 -12.01 16.25 -2.97
C GLY A 241 -11.26 15.62 -4.15
N PHE A 242 -11.88 15.67 -5.33
CA PHE A 242 -11.34 15.11 -6.56
C PHE A 242 -10.65 16.16 -7.45
N GLU A 243 -10.34 17.34 -6.91
CA GLU A 243 -9.90 18.51 -7.68
C GLU A 243 -8.67 18.23 -8.56
N VAL A 244 -7.76 17.38 -8.06
CA VAL A 244 -6.47 17.02 -8.68
C VAL A 244 -6.42 15.57 -9.20
N LEU A 245 -7.56 14.91 -9.31
CA LEU A 245 -7.61 13.50 -9.74
C LEU A 245 -7.11 13.31 -11.18
N ASP A 246 -7.38 14.30 -12.05
CA ASP A 246 -6.89 14.38 -13.42
C ASP A 246 -5.37 14.53 -13.48
N GLN A 247 -4.78 15.30 -12.56
CA GLN A 247 -3.33 15.44 -12.44
C GLN A 247 -2.65 14.14 -11.96
N ILE A 248 -3.30 13.38 -11.07
CA ILE A 248 -2.79 12.08 -10.60
C ILE A 248 -2.94 11.01 -11.70
N TRP A 249 -4.07 10.99 -12.40
CA TRP A 249 -4.29 10.10 -13.53
C TRP A 249 -3.35 10.42 -14.71
N ASN A 250 -3.07 11.71 -14.91
CA ASN A 250 -2.12 12.23 -15.89
C ASN A 250 -2.36 11.74 -17.34
N GLY A 251 -3.63 11.52 -17.70
CA GLY A 251 -3.99 11.08 -19.05
C GLY A 251 -3.63 9.63 -19.40
N ASP A 252 -3.15 8.84 -18.42
CA ASP A 252 -2.69 7.48 -18.66
C ASP A 252 -3.87 6.50 -18.72
N THR A 253 -4.27 6.13 -19.94
CA THR A 253 -5.42 5.25 -20.16
C THR A 253 -5.23 3.82 -19.63
N HIS A 254 -4.00 3.40 -19.33
CA HIS A 254 -3.73 2.10 -18.72
C HIS A 254 -3.88 2.13 -17.18
N LYS A 255 -3.76 3.32 -16.58
CA LYS A 255 -3.80 3.52 -15.15
C LYS A 255 -5.23 3.57 -14.61
N ARG A 256 -5.48 2.83 -13.54
CA ARG A 256 -6.73 2.86 -12.77
C ARG A 256 -6.60 3.68 -11.49
N ILE A 257 -7.55 4.58 -11.25
CA ILE A 257 -7.69 5.29 -9.99
C ILE A 257 -8.78 4.63 -9.16
N VAL A 258 -8.38 3.98 -8.07
CA VAL A 258 -9.30 3.28 -7.17
C VAL A 258 -9.71 4.22 -6.04
N LEU A 259 -10.99 4.54 -6.01
CA LEU A 259 -11.60 5.46 -5.06
C LEU A 259 -11.93 4.71 -3.76
N GLY A 260 -11.16 4.96 -2.70
CA GLY A 260 -11.40 4.44 -1.37
C GLY A 260 -12.52 5.20 -0.65
N LEU A 261 -13.77 4.95 -1.04
CA LEU A 261 -14.95 5.68 -0.55
C LEU A 261 -15.64 5.02 0.65
N VAL A 262 -15.44 3.71 0.84
CA VAL A 262 -16.06 2.95 1.94
C VAL A 262 -15.10 2.94 3.14
N THR A 263 -15.50 3.47 4.28
CA THR A 263 -14.65 3.54 5.47
C THR A 263 -14.40 2.14 6.03
N SER A 264 -13.14 1.77 6.31
CA SER A 264 -12.80 0.53 7.02
C SER A 264 -12.71 0.71 8.54
N LYS A 265 -13.08 1.89 9.08
CA LYS A 265 -12.82 2.30 10.47
C LYS A 265 -14.05 2.29 11.38
N PHE A 266 -15.24 2.41 10.81
CA PHE A 266 -16.51 2.51 11.51
C PHE A 266 -17.50 1.46 11.01
N PRO A 267 -18.38 0.92 11.88
CA PRO A 267 -19.26 -0.18 11.52
C PRO A 267 -20.42 0.21 10.57
N GLU A 268 -20.81 1.49 10.54
CA GLU A 268 -21.92 1.96 9.74
C GLU A 268 -21.65 1.78 8.25
N LEU A 269 -22.66 1.30 7.51
CA LEU A 269 -22.60 1.19 6.07
C LEU A 269 -22.93 2.53 5.42
N GLU A 270 -22.13 2.91 4.45
CA GLU A 270 -22.36 4.04 3.57
C GLU A 270 -23.61 3.81 2.72
N GLN A 271 -24.30 4.89 2.36
CA GLN A 271 -25.46 4.79 1.48
C GLN A 271 -25.00 4.53 0.04
N PRO A 272 -25.50 3.48 -0.64
CA PRO A 272 -25.11 3.20 -2.03
C PRO A 272 -25.33 4.37 -2.98
N ALA A 273 -26.37 5.18 -2.75
CA ALA A 273 -26.65 6.37 -3.56
C ALA A 273 -25.53 7.43 -3.43
N ASP A 274 -24.99 7.64 -2.24
CA ASP A 274 -23.90 8.58 -2.00
C ASP A 274 -22.61 8.09 -2.65
N LEU A 275 -22.32 6.78 -2.58
CA LEU A 275 -21.17 6.19 -3.26
C LEU A 275 -21.24 6.41 -4.77
N LYS A 276 -22.40 6.12 -5.40
CA LYS A 276 -22.61 6.32 -6.83
C LYS A 276 -22.50 7.79 -7.24
N ALA A 277 -23.06 8.71 -6.44
CA ALA A 277 -22.95 10.14 -6.69
C ALA A 277 -21.49 10.61 -6.66
N ARG A 278 -20.68 10.09 -5.73
CA ARG A 278 -19.26 10.41 -5.64
C ARG A 278 -18.45 9.81 -6.80
N ILE A 279 -18.73 8.57 -7.21
CA ILE A 279 -18.12 7.99 -8.41
C ILE A 279 -18.45 8.86 -9.62
N GLN A 280 -19.71 9.28 -9.78
CA GLN A 280 -20.13 10.16 -10.86
C GLN A 280 -19.39 11.50 -10.82
N ALA A 281 -19.20 12.11 -9.65
CA ALA A 281 -18.43 13.35 -9.53
C ALA A 281 -16.96 13.17 -9.96
N ALA A 282 -16.34 12.02 -9.67
CA ALA A 282 -14.99 11.72 -10.13
C ALA A 282 -14.90 11.59 -11.66
N THR A 283 -16.00 11.26 -12.36
CA THR A 283 -16.02 11.19 -13.83
C THR A 283 -15.80 12.52 -14.53
N GLU A 284 -15.96 13.65 -13.83
CA GLU A 284 -15.61 14.97 -14.34
C GLU A 284 -14.09 15.16 -14.54
N LYS A 285 -13.30 14.28 -13.92
CA LYS A 285 -11.82 14.36 -13.87
C LYS A 285 -11.13 13.19 -14.55
N VAL A 286 -11.67 11.98 -14.38
CA VAL A 286 -11.11 10.74 -14.90
C VAL A 286 -12.21 9.91 -15.54
N PRO A 287 -12.03 9.36 -16.77
CA PRO A 287 -13.05 8.53 -17.40
C PRO A 287 -13.50 7.36 -16.51
N LEU A 288 -14.79 7.01 -16.54
CA LEU A 288 -15.34 5.94 -15.70
C LEU A 288 -14.62 4.59 -15.88
N ALA A 289 -14.13 4.30 -17.09
CA ALA A 289 -13.35 3.08 -17.40
C ALA A 289 -11.99 3.01 -16.68
N ASN A 290 -11.48 4.15 -16.21
CA ASN A 290 -10.25 4.27 -15.45
C ASN A 290 -10.51 4.43 -13.93
N LEU A 291 -11.76 4.32 -13.49
CA LEU A 291 -12.14 4.39 -12.08
C LEU A 291 -12.49 3.00 -11.54
N ALA A 292 -12.29 2.82 -10.23
CA ALA A 292 -12.77 1.66 -9.49
C ALA A 292 -13.15 2.07 -8.06
N LEU A 293 -13.81 1.16 -7.32
CA LEU A 293 -14.24 1.38 -5.95
C LEU A 293 -13.53 0.40 -5.00
N SER A 294 -13.11 0.91 -3.83
CA SER A 294 -12.61 0.07 -2.73
C SER A 294 -13.05 0.62 -1.37
N THR A 295 -12.68 -0.12 -0.31
CA THR A 295 -12.55 0.49 1.00
C THR A 295 -11.43 1.53 0.99
N GLN A 296 -11.43 2.45 1.96
CA GLN A 296 -10.37 3.47 2.08
C GLN A 296 -9.00 2.84 2.29
N CYS A 297 -8.93 1.78 3.09
CA CYS A 297 -7.73 1.10 3.53
C CYS A 297 -8.12 -0.35 3.88
N GLY A 298 -7.16 -1.17 4.30
CA GLY A 298 -7.44 -2.46 4.93
C GLY A 298 -8.24 -2.34 6.24
N PHE A 299 -8.74 -3.46 6.75
CA PHE A 299 -9.49 -3.53 8.02
C PHE A 299 -8.60 -3.67 9.27
N ALA A 300 -7.30 -3.84 9.07
CA ALA A 300 -6.30 -3.88 10.12
C ALA A 300 -5.06 -3.08 9.70
N SER A 301 -4.37 -2.53 10.68
CA SER A 301 -3.06 -1.88 10.48
C SER A 301 -2.05 -2.25 11.56
N THR A 302 -2.54 -2.92 12.62
CA THR A 302 -1.81 -3.73 13.58
C THR A 302 -2.69 -4.94 13.94
N GLU A 303 -2.12 -5.91 14.65
CA GLU A 303 -2.80 -7.14 15.13
C GLU A 303 -4.16 -6.88 15.78
N GLU A 304 -4.31 -5.74 16.48
CA GLU A 304 -5.55 -5.41 17.18
C GLU A 304 -6.72 -5.01 16.27
N GLY A 305 -6.47 -4.75 14.99
CA GLY A 305 -7.50 -4.38 14.01
C GLY A 305 -8.19 -3.02 14.27
N ASN A 306 -9.22 -2.74 13.47
CA ASN A 306 -10.14 -1.62 13.71
C ASN A 306 -11.32 -2.05 14.60
N GLN A 307 -12.08 -1.08 15.13
CA GLN A 307 -13.26 -1.35 15.96
C GLN A 307 -14.47 -1.79 15.12
N LEU A 308 -14.32 -2.90 14.39
CA LEU A 308 -15.37 -3.57 13.60
C LEU A 308 -15.38 -5.06 13.90
N THR A 309 -16.57 -5.65 13.94
CA THR A 309 -16.73 -7.11 13.92
C THR A 309 -16.41 -7.66 12.53
N GLU A 310 -16.07 -8.94 12.46
CA GLU A 310 -15.82 -9.62 11.18
C GLU A 310 -17.04 -9.52 10.23
N ASP A 311 -18.25 -9.70 10.74
CA ASP A 311 -19.49 -9.54 9.96
C ASP A 311 -19.63 -8.14 9.36
N GLN A 312 -19.20 -7.10 10.08
CA GLN A 312 -19.21 -5.72 9.58
C GLN A 312 -18.17 -5.50 8.48
N GLN A 313 -17.00 -6.14 8.59
CA GLN A 313 -15.98 -6.10 7.53
C GLN A 313 -16.52 -6.77 6.24
N TRP A 314 -17.15 -7.94 6.37
CA TRP A 314 -17.78 -8.61 5.23
C TRP A 314 -18.94 -7.82 4.64
N ALA A 315 -19.77 -7.17 5.46
CA ALA A 315 -20.84 -6.30 4.99
C ALA A 315 -20.31 -5.11 4.16
N LYS A 316 -19.17 -4.54 4.56
CA LYS A 316 -18.52 -3.46 3.80
C LYS A 316 -17.93 -3.93 2.48
N LEU A 317 -17.29 -5.10 2.46
CA LEU A 317 -16.81 -5.70 1.21
C LEU A 317 -17.97 -6.02 0.27
N LYS A 318 -19.08 -6.53 0.80
CA LYS A 318 -20.30 -6.75 0.02
C LYS A 318 -20.84 -5.44 -0.56
N LEU A 319 -20.89 -4.37 0.22
CA LEU A 319 -21.31 -3.04 -0.25
C LEU A 319 -20.45 -2.54 -1.42
N VAL A 320 -19.13 -2.71 -1.33
CA VAL A 320 -18.20 -2.37 -2.44
C VAL A 320 -18.55 -3.18 -3.68
N ILE A 321 -18.70 -4.51 -3.55
CA ILE A 321 -18.99 -5.41 -4.68
C ILE A 321 -20.34 -5.09 -5.33
N ASP A 322 -21.40 -4.94 -4.53
CA ASP A 322 -22.74 -4.64 -5.03
C ASP A 322 -22.76 -3.28 -5.74
N THR A 323 -22.13 -2.26 -5.14
CA THR A 323 -22.03 -0.92 -5.75
C THR A 323 -21.23 -0.97 -7.05
N ALA A 324 -20.13 -1.74 -7.09
CA ALA A 324 -19.33 -1.89 -8.29
C ALA A 324 -20.11 -2.54 -9.43
N LYS A 325 -20.86 -3.62 -9.15
CA LYS A 325 -21.71 -4.28 -10.17
C LYS A 325 -22.80 -3.37 -10.73
N ASP A 326 -23.33 -2.48 -9.90
CA ASP A 326 -24.34 -1.51 -10.34
C ASP A 326 -23.75 -0.41 -11.24
N VAL A 327 -22.49 -0.04 -11.02
CA VAL A 327 -21.80 1.05 -11.75
C VAL A 327 -21.10 0.53 -13.01
N TRP A 328 -20.48 -0.65 -12.93
CA TRP A 328 -19.77 -1.34 -14.01
C TRP A 328 -20.42 -2.70 -14.28
N PRO A 329 -21.59 -2.75 -14.95
CA PRO A 329 -22.35 -4.00 -15.15
C PRO A 329 -21.71 -4.97 -16.15
N GLU A 330 -20.73 -4.53 -16.94
CA GLU A 330 -20.06 -5.32 -17.98
C GLU A 330 -18.69 -5.86 -17.56
N ASP A 331 -18.21 -5.55 -16.34
CA ASP A 331 -16.89 -5.93 -15.77
C ASP A 331 -17.01 -6.86 -14.55
#